data_AF-A0A1R4IH71-F1
#
_entry.id   AF-A0A1R4IH71-F1
#
_cell.length_a   1.000
_cell.length_b   1.000
_cell.length_c   1.000
_cell.angle_alpha   90.00
_cell.angle_beta   90.00
_cell.angle_gamma   90.00
#
_symmetry.space_group_name_H-M   'P 1'
#
loop_
_entity.id
_entity.type
_entity.pdbx_description
1 polymer ?
#
loop_
_entity_poly.entity_id
_entity_poly.type
_entity_poly.pdbx_seq_one_letter_code
_entity_poly.pdbx_strand_id
1 'polypeptide(L)'
;MSAANGKAVLQLLEDVTGHRVIREAETVLLKVEESAYRGNIPGGTPGAPSGYVLPLTQDPALIWPGWETFSTAGSGYTDVSINVTGVDGPGRVYMYTQGSFGDFRPLLTHGGYSFPGTIREAEPAHTHAQWVFSQKGVYKLTVHAVATNPKTGSSIRTAAHTYVFQVGDVPLGDAFCGLRSADAGTAAVVNAAVHQSTADAVAAAQADAAAQAAAAEAEEKEKRKQTLRTKQTEGEDEDNGVLDAIFGEDVNPAVVGGIVGGGVLIIAGIIGATLWCVRRLRTQAAPVDTTGSS
;
A
#
# COMPACT_ATOMS: atom_id res chain seq x y z
N MET A 1 -0.91 -1.55 12.19
CA MET A 1 -0.25 -1.00 13.39
C MET A 1 0.53 0.24 12.98
N SER A 2 0.49 1.27 13.82
CA SER A 2 1.22 2.53 13.61
C SER A 2 2.10 2.81 14.82
N ALA A 3 3.25 3.46 14.60
CA ALA A 3 4.16 3.86 15.67
C ALA A 3 4.78 5.23 15.40
N ALA A 4 4.75 6.11 16.40
CA ALA A 4 5.39 7.42 16.36
C ALA A 4 5.66 7.92 17.78
N ASN A 5 6.72 8.70 17.96
CA ASN A 5 7.04 9.36 19.23
C ASN A 5 7.08 8.40 20.44
N GLY A 6 7.62 7.19 20.24
CA GLY A 6 7.73 6.16 21.29
C GLY A 6 6.40 5.55 21.73
N LYS A 7 5.32 5.77 20.99
CA LYS A 7 3.99 5.19 21.21
C LYS A 7 3.57 4.36 20.00
N ALA A 8 2.75 3.35 20.24
CA ALA A 8 2.19 2.52 19.18
C ALA A 8 0.71 2.27 19.39
N VAL A 9 -0.01 2.15 18.27
CA VAL A 9 -1.46 1.86 18.26
C VAL A 9 -1.80 0.77 17.24
N LEU A 10 -2.82 0.00 17.59
CA LEU A 10 -3.37 -1.06 16.73
C LEU A 10 -4.81 -0.68 16.41
N GLN A 11 -5.04 -0.34 15.15
CA GLN A 11 -6.35 0.02 14.65
C GLN A 11 -6.70 -0.83 13.43
N LEU A 12 -7.97 -0.86 13.08
CA LEU A 12 -8.48 -1.50 11.88
C LEU A 12 -8.36 -0.54 10.70
N LEU A 13 -7.81 -1.03 9.59
CA LEU A 13 -7.76 -0.33 8.32
C LEU A 13 -8.73 -1.01 7.36
N GLU A 14 -9.61 -0.26 6.71
CA GLU A 14 -10.59 -0.80 5.75
C GLU A 14 -10.73 0.07 4.50
N ASP A 15 -11.09 -0.60 3.41
CA ASP A 15 -11.34 0.01 2.10
C ASP A 15 -12.82 -0.11 1.66
N VAL A 16 -13.71 -0.52 2.57
CA VAL A 16 -15.12 -0.83 2.29
C VAL A 16 -15.96 0.45 2.25
N THR A 17 -15.72 1.38 3.18
CA THR A 17 -16.49 2.63 3.30
C THR A 17 -15.78 3.84 2.70
N GLY A 18 -14.54 3.66 2.29
CA GLY A 18 -13.67 4.69 1.69
C GLY A 18 -12.25 4.16 1.61
N HIS A 19 -11.35 4.89 0.95
CA HIS A 19 -9.95 4.47 0.83
C HIS A 19 -9.21 4.61 2.16
N ARG A 20 -8.62 3.52 2.64
CA ARG A 20 -7.71 3.45 3.80
C ARG A 20 -8.29 4.11 5.06
N VAL A 21 -9.56 3.83 5.35
CA VAL A 21 -10.25 4.37 6.53
C VAL A 21 -9.77 3.65 7.78
N ILE A 22 -9.29 4.42 8.76
CA ILE A 22 -8.84 3.91 10.06
C ILE A 22 -9.99 3.94 11.06
N ARG A 23 -10.19 2.83 11.78
CA ARG A 23 -11.23 2.68 12.82
C ARG A 23 -10.70 1.99 14.07
N GLU A 24 -11.31 2.31 15.20
CA GLU A 24 -11.13 1.53 16.43
C GLU A 24 -11.78 0.15 16.25
N ALA A 25 -11.06 -0.92 16.60
CA ALA A 25 -11.51 -2.29 16.37
C ALA A 25 -12.88 -2.57 16.99
N GLU A 26 -13.13 -2.04 18.19
CA GLU A 26 -14.35 -2.21 18.96
C GLU A 26 -15.59 -1.52 18.36
N THR A 27 -15.40 -0.73 17.30
CA THR A 27 -16.48 -0.02 16.58
C THR A 27 -16.84 -0.67 15.25
N VAL A 28 -16.17 -1.76 14.89
CA VAL A 28 -16.28 -2.41 13.58
C VAL A 28 -16.77 -3.83 13.73
N LEU A 29 -17.76 -4.18 12.91
CA LEU A 29 -18.16 -5.55 12.71
C LEU A 29 -17.50 -6.13 11.47
N LEU A 30 -16.74 -7.21 11.66
CA LEU A 30 -16.16 -7.99 10.56
C LEU A 30 -17.14 -9.09 10.17
N LYS A 31 -17.89 -8.88 9.09
CA LYS A 31 -18.90 -9.84 8.63
C LYS A 31 -18.29 -10.85 7.66
N VAL A 32 -18.34 -12.12 8.04
CA VAL A 32 -18.05 -13.28 7.18
C VAL A 32 -19.40 -13.82 6.70
N GLU A 33 -19.74 -13.53 5.45
CA GLU A 33 -21.02 -13.87 4.85
C GLU A 33 -21.30 -15.38 4.86
N GLU A 34 -22.59 -15.76 4.84
CA GLU A 34 -22.99 -17.18 4.78
C GLU A 34 -22.43 -17.89 3.53
N SER A 35 -22.26 -17.15 2.44
CA SER A 35 -21.64 -17.63 1.20
C SER A 35 -20.18 -18.08 1.35
N ALA A 36 -19.51 -17.75 2.45
CA ALA A 36 -18.17 -18.25 2.77
C ALA A 36 -18.18 -19.73 3.22
N TYR A 37 -19.34 -20.32 3.54
CA TYR A 37 -19.41 -21.71 3.99
C TYR A 37 -18.94 -22.69 2.92
N ARG A 38 -18.15 -23.67 3.34
CA ARG A 38 -17.67 -24.80 2.54
C ARG A 38 -17.95 -26.08 3.32
N GLY A 39 -18.78 -26.96 2.75
CA GLY A 39 -19.14 -28.25 3.35
C GLY A 39 -18.14 -29.39 3.10
N ASN A 40 -17.13 -29.18 2.24
CA ASN A 40 -16.21 -30.22 1.79
C ASN A 40 -14.75 -29.71 1.68
N ILE A 41 -14.27 -29.02 2.72
CA ILE A 41 -12.86 -28.59 2.77
C ILE A 41 -11.97 -29.85 2.65
N PRO A 42 -11.03 -29.90 1.68
CA PRO A 42 -10.20 -31.07 1.45
C PRO A 42 -9.45 -31.53 2.70
N GLY A 43 -9.35 -32.84 2.89
CA GLY A 43 -8.60 -33.43 4.00
C GLY A 43 -7.14 -32.96 4.03
N GLY A 44 -6.61 -32.71 5.22
CA GLY A 44 -5.27 -32.13 5.40
C GLY A 44 -5.22 -30.60 5.38
N THR A 45 -6.30 -29.93 4.96
CA THR A 45 -6.45 -28.47 5.09
C THR A 45 -6.76 -28.09 6.53
N PRO A 46 -6.11 -27.06 7.11
CA PRO A 46 -6.52 -26.52 8.40
C PRO A 46 -7.98 -26.07 8.38
N GLY A 47 -8.79 -26.58 9.31
CA GLY A 47 -10.24 -26.31 9.36
C GLY A 47 -11.12 -27.30 8.59
N ALA A 48 -10.57 -28.34 7.98
CA ALA A 48 -11.35 -29.46 7.43
C ALA A 48 -12.19 -30.17 8.51
N PRO A 49 -13.32 -30.83 8.15
CA PRO A 49 -13.85 -31.05 6.79
C PRO A 49 -14.79 -29.96 6.28
N SER A 50 -15.16 -28.99 7.12
CA SER A 50 -16.10 -27.93 6.74
C SER A 50 -15.91 -26.68 7.60
N GLY A 51 -16.25 -25.51 7.06
CA GLY A 51 -16.14 -24.24 7.77
C GLY A 51 -16.39 -23.05 6.84
N TYR A 52 -16.32 -21.84 7.39
CA TYR A 52 -16.41 -20.60 6.64
C TYR A 52 -15.01 -20.17 6.23
N VAL A 53 -14.76 -20.14 4.92
CA VAL A 53 -13.42 -19.92 4.35
C VAL A 53 -13.34 -18.52 3.74
N LEU A 54 -12.40 -17.72 4.24
CA LEU A 54 -11.96 -16.50 3.57
C LEU A 54 -10.71 -16.84 2.77
N PRO A 55 -10.77 -16.84 1.43
CA PRO A 55 -9.69 -17.35 0.59
C PRO A 55 -8.45 -16.46 0.62
N LEU A 56 -7.27 -17.06 0.35
CA LEU A 56 -6.03 -16.31 0.21
C LEU A 56 -6.08 -15.36 -0.99
N THR A 57 -6.66 -15.79 -2.11
CA THR A 57 -6.98 -14.91 -3.25
C THR A 57 -8.26 -14.16 -2.94
N GLN A 58 -8.25 -12.84 -3.17
CA GLN A 58 -9.40 -11.99 -2.89
C GLN A 58 -10.65 -12.44 -3.65
N ASP A 59 -11.74 -12.64 -2.90
CA ASP A 59 -13.11 -12.73 -3.41
C ASP A 59 -13.82 -11.42 -3.07
N PRO A 60 -14.25 -10.62 -4.05
CA PRO A 60 -14.87 -9.32 -3.80
C PRO A 60 -16.20 -9.40 -3.03
N ALA A 61 -16.82 -10.58 -2.94
CA ALA A 61 -18.03 -10.79 -2.15
C ALA A 61 -17.75 -11.04 -0.65
N LEU A 62 -16.49 -11.24 -0.27
CA LEU A 62 -16.08 -11.55 1.09
C LEU A 62 -15.11 -10.50 1.62
N ILE A 63 -15.08 -10.33 2.94
CA ILE A 63 -13.96 -9.61 3.57
C ILE A 63 -12.66 -10.36 3.30
N TRP A 64 -11.56 -9.62 3.18
CA TRP A 64 -10.23 -10.20 2.94
C TRP A 64 -9.27 -9.76 4.04
N PRO A 65 -9.31 -10.39 5.24
CA PRO A 65 -8.59 -9.90 6.39
C PRO A 65 -7.08 -10.15 6.28
N GLY A 66 -6.32 -9.17 6.76
CA GLY A 66 -4.87 -9.19 6.80
C GLY A 66 -4.36 -8.25 7.89
N TRP A 67 -3.08 -7.90 7.80
CA TRP A 67 -2.45 -6.89 8.66
C TRP A 67 -1.52 -6.00 7.84
N GLU A 68 -1.38 -4.76 8.31
CA GLU A 68 -0.44 -3.78 7.76
C GLU A 68 0.43 -3.20 8.89
N THR A 69 1.72 -3.05 8.63
CA THR A 69 2.71 -2.44 9.53
C THR A 69 3.51 -1.32 8.87
N PHE A 70 3.15 -0.84 7.67
CA PHE A 70 3.87 0.23 6.97
C PHE A 70 4.06 1.51 7.81
N SER A 71 3.07 1.85 8.64
CA SER A 71 3.10 3.02 9.52
C SER A 71 4.10 2.89 10.70
N THR A 72 4.94 1.85 10.73
CA THR A 72 6.07 1.72 11.65
C THR A 72 7.43 2.02 11.00
N ALA A 73 7.52 2.14 9.68
CA ALA A 73 8.79 2.23 8.94
C ALA A 73 9.71 3.38 9.41
N GLY A 74 9.13 4.57 9.67
CA GLY A 74 9.86 5.75 10.13
C GLY A 74 10.09 5.83 11.65
N SER A 75 9.56 4.87 12.42
CA SER A 75 9.57 4.93 13.89
C SER A 75 10.83 4.37 14.53
N GLY A 76 11.60 3.57 13.78
CA GLY A 76 12.67 2.74 14.31
C GLY A 76 12.21 1.43 14.98
N TYR A 77 10.90 1.21 15.16
CA TYR A 77 10.29 -0.01 15.72
C TYR A 77 9.63 -0.84 14.61
N THR A 78 10.44 -1.46 13.75
CA THR A 78 9.97 -2.09 12.51
C THR A 78 9.62 -3.57 12.63
N ASP A 79 10.13 -4.26 13.66
CA ASP A 79 9.83 -5.68 13.92
C ASP A 79 8.57 -5.79 14.77
N VAL A 80 7.46 -6.21 14.17
CA VAL A 80 6.13 -6.20 14.79
C VAL A 80 5.67 -7.61 15.08
N SER A 81 5.28 -7.86 16.33
CA SER A 81 4.54 -9.06 16.74
C SER A 81 3.09 -8.70 17.08
N ILE A 82 2.14 -9.26 16.33
CA ILE A 82 0.71 -9.14 16.57
C ILE A 82 0.26 -10.38 17.33
N ASN A 83 -0.22 -10.19 18.55
CA ASN A 83 -0.53 -11.27 19.47
C ASN A 83 -2.04 -11.39 19.63
N VAL A 84 -2.61 -12.48 19.14
CA VAL A 84 -3.99 -12.87 19.43
C VAL A 84 -3.95 -13.72 20.69
N THR A 85 -4.35 -13.14 21.81
CA THR A 85 -4.26 -13.79 23.14
C THR A 85 -5.55 -14.46 23.58
N GLY A 86 -6.69 -14.12 22.98
CA GLY A 86 -7.98 -14.71 23.30
C GLY A 86 -8.83 -14.89 22.05
N VAL A 87 -9.59 -15.98 22.03
CA VAL A 87 -10.59 -16.29 21.00
C VAL A 87 -11.83 -16.81 21.73
N ASP A 88 -12.83 -15.96 21.83
CA ASP A 88 -14.14 -16.35 22.37
C ASP A 88 -15.09 -16.55 21.20
N GLY A 89 -15.65 -17.75 21.05
CA GLY A 89 -16.56 -18.07 19.96
C GLY A 89 -16.88 -19.56 19.93
N PRO A 90 -17.82 -19.99 19.07
CA PRO A 90 -18.32 -21.36 19.08
C PRO A 90 -17.35 -22.40 18.53
N GLY A 91 -16.35 -21.98 17.73
CA GLY A 91 -15.42 -22.88 17.06
C GLY A 91 -13.97 -22.43 17.12
N ARG A 92 -13.12 -23.14 16.37
CA ARG A 92 -11.71 -22.77 16.16
C ARG A 92 -11.59 -21.79 15.00
N VAL A 93 -10.61 -20.90 15.12
CA VAL A 93 -10.21 -19.97 14.05
C VAL A 93 -8.83 -20.40 13.57
N TYR A 94 -8.72 -20.68 12.28
CA TYR A 94 -7.49 -21.05 11.62
C TYR A 94 -7.01 -19.92 10.71
N MET A 95 -5.71 -19.75 10.63
CA MET A 95 -5.05 -18.80 9.76
C MET A 95 -3.76 -19.41 9.20
N TYR A 96 -3.58 -19.34 7.88
CA TYR A 96 -2.43 -19.89 7.19
C TYR A 96 -2.23 -19.24 5.82
N THR A 97 -1.09 -19.51 5.20
CA THR A 97 -0.81 -19.13 3.81
C THR A 97 -0.46 -20.37 2.98
N GLN A 98 -0.22 -20.17 1.69
CA GLN A 98 0.22 -21.20 0.77
C GLN A 98 1.70 -20.99 0.41
N GLY A 99 2.48 -22.06 0.48
CA GLY A 99 3.86 -22.10 0.02
C GLY A 99 3.96 -22.21 -1.50
N SER A 100 5.17 -22.02 -2.03
CA SER A 100 5.44 -21.99 -3.47
C SER A 100 5.08 -23.28 -4.22
N PHE A 101 4.98 -24.42 -3.51
CA PHE A 101 4.63 -25.72 -4.09
C PHE A 101 3.19 -26.15 -3.75
N GLY A 102 2.38 -25.21 -3.25
CA GLY A 102 0.97 -25.41 -2.96
C GLY A 102 0.66 -25.99 -1.58
N ASP A 103 1.69 -26.27 -0.78
CA ASP A 103 1.57 -26.73 0.59
C ASP A 103 1.12 -25.63 1.55
N PHE A 104 0.41 -25.99 2.62
CA PHE A 104 0.00 -25.02 3.64
C PHE A 104 1.18 -24.63 4.55
N ARG A 105 1.30 -23.34 4.84
CA ARG A 105 2.37 -22.78 5.68
C ARG A 105 1.81 -22.04 6.89
N PRO A 106 2.30 -22.33 8.11
CA PRO A 106 1.85 -21.64 9.30
C PRO A 106 2.36 -20.20 9.28
N LEU A 107 1.52 -19.28 9.73
CA LEU A 107 1.89 -17.87 9.92
C LEU A 107 2.09 -17.53 11.40
N LEU A 108 1.74 -18.47 12.29
CA LEU A 108 1.93 -18.33 13.73
C LEU A 108 3.33 -18.79 14.11
N THR A 109 3.99 -18.05 14.99
CA THR A 109 5.38 -18.30 15.41
C THR A 109 5.60 -19.67 16.06
N HIS A 110 4.55 -20.27 16.61
CA HIS A 110 4.59 -21.62 17.19
C HIS A 110 4.45 -22.74 16.13
N GLY A 111 4.37 -22.40 14.84
CA GLY A 111 4.31 -23.36 13.73
C GLY A 111 2.95 -24.05 13.53
N GLY A 112 1.92 -23.67 14.28
CA GLY A 112 0.55 -24.16 14.10
C GLY A 112 -0.32 -23.21 13.29
N TYR A 113 -1.58 -23.62 13.09
CA TYR A 113 -2.53 -22.91 12.23
C TYR A 113 -3.70 -22.26 12.97
N SER A 114 -3.95 -22.62 14.23
CA SER A 114 -5.12 -22.13 14.96
C SER A 114 -4.71 -21.17 16.05
N PHE A 115 -5.49 -20.11 16.23
CA PHE A 115 -5.36 -19.21 17.37
C PHE A 115 -5.77 -19.87 18.69
N PRO A 116 -5.32 -19.35 19.85
CA PRO A 116 -4.43 -18.18 20.05
C PRO A 116 -3.00 -18.35 19.52
N GLY A 117 -2.33 -17.24 19.22
CA GLY A 117 -0.96 -17.27 18.67
C GLY A 117 -0.41 -15.89 18.30
N THR A 118 0.87 -15.86 17.96
CA THR A 118 1.57 -14.64 17.55
C THR A 118 1.91 -14.68 16.08
N ILE A 119 1.59 -13.59 15.38
CA ILE A 119 2.01 -13.30 14.01
C ILE A 119 3.22 -12.37 14.11
N ARG A 120 4.30 -12.64 13.38
CA ARG A 120 5.47 -11.77 13.35
C ARG A 120 5.73 -11.27 11.94
N GLU A 121 5.87 -9.96 11.84
CA GLU A 121 6.25 -9.25 10.63
C GLU A 121 7.56 -8.52 10.91
N ALA A 122 8.68 -9.05 10.40
CA ALA A 122 10.02 -8.60 10.77
C ALA A 122 10.35 -7.20 10.21
N GLU A 123 9.68 -6.83 9.12
CA GLU A 123 9.84 -5.55 8.41
C GLU A 123 8.47 -4.98 8.06
N PRO A 124 8.32 -3.67 7.84
CA PRO A 124 7.02 -3.08 7.52
C PRO A 124 6.42 -3.70 6.26
N ALA A 125 5.23 -4.28 6.35
CA ALA A 125 4.59 -5.02 5.27
C ALA A 125 3.07 -4.88 5.28
N HIS A 126 2.45 -5.38 4.20
CA HIS A 126 1.00 -5.57 4.08
C HIS A 126 0.74 -7.01 3.65
N THR A 127 0.10 -7.77 4.52
CA THR A 127 -0.01 -9.22 4.38
C THR A 127 -1.46 -9.67 4.54
N HIS A 128 -1.94 -10.47 3.60
CA HIS A 128 -3.21 -11.19 3.71
C HIS A 128 -2.95 -12.68 4.00
N ALA A 129 -3.96 -13.32 4.59
CA ALA A 129 -3.91 -14.74 4.92
C ALA A 129 -5.23 -15.42 4.55
N GLN A 130 -5.19 -16.75 4.43
CA GLN A 130 -6.41 -17.55 4.41
C GLN A 130 -6.92 -17.73 5.83
N TRP A 131 -8.23 -17.56 6.03
CA TRP A 131 -8.89 -17.77 7.31
C TRP A 131 -9.94 -18.87 7.19
N VAL A 132 -10.08 -19.68 8.23
CA VAL A 132 -11.19 -20.64 8.36
C VAL A 132 -11.80 -20.55 9.74
N PHE A 133 -13.10 -20.30 9.81
CA PHE A 133 -13.89 -20.41 11.04
C PHE A 133 -14.63 -21.75 11.01
N SER A 134 -14.39 -22.61 12.00
CA SER A 134 -14.92 -23.97 11.99
C SER A 134 -16.43 -24.04 12.23
N GLN A 135 -17.04 -22.98 12.76
CA GLN A 135 -18.47 -22.90 13.07
C GLN A 135 -19.00 -21.49 12.80
N LYS A 136 -20.31 -21.38 12.58
CA LYS A 136 -21.00 -20.09 12.53
C LYS A 136 -21.23 -19.53 13.92
N GLY A 137 -21.25 -18.21 14.06
CA GLY A 137 -21.48 -17.51 15.32
C GLY A 137 -20.69 -16.22 15.43
N VAL A 138 -20.79 -15.58 16.59
CA VAL A 138 -20.02 -14.38 16.91
C VAL A 138 -18.71 -14.79 17.55
N TYR A 139 -17.60 -14.24 17.05
CA TYR A 139 -16.26 -14.43 17.60
C TYR A 139 -15.71 -13.09 18.10
N LYS A 140 -15.05 -13.11 19.26
CA LYS A 140 -14.28 -11.99 19.80
C LYS A 140 -12.82 -12.40 19.91
N LEU A 141 -11.96 -11.69 19.19
CA LEU A 141 -10.51 -11.88 19.25
C LEU A 141 -9.89 -10.76 20.06
N THR A 142 -9.16 -11.11 21.13
CA THR A 142 -8.39 -10.14 21.93
C THR A 142 -6.98 -10.06 21.38
N VAL A 143 -6.60 -8.88 20.89
CA VAL A 143 -5.38 -8.67 20.11
C VAL A 143 -4.60 -7.46 20.63
N HIS A 144 -3.29 -7.57 20.70
CA HIS A 144 -2.40 -6.43 20.91
C HIS A 144 -1.13 -6.62 20.10
N ALA A 145 -0.41 -5.53 19.81
CA ALA A 145 0.85 -5.60 19.10
C ALA A 145 2.02 -5.11 19.95
N VAL A 146 3.20 -5.65 19.66
CA VAL A 146 4.50 -5.23 20.20
C VAL A 146 5.38 -4.90 19.01
N ALA A 147 5.92 -3.69 18.95
CA ALA A 147 6.92 -3.31 17.96
C ALA A 147 8.27 -3.16 18.64
N THR A 148 9.29 -3.76 18.05
CA THR A 148 10.65 -3.83 18.57
C THR A 148 11.59 -3.09 17.63
N ASN A 149 12.51 -2.31 18.21
CA ASN A 149 13.59 -1.71 17.47
C ASN A 149 14.69 -2.77 17.25
N PRO A 150 14.95 -3.20 16.01
CA PRO A 150 15.89 -4.28 15.74
C PRO A 150 17.35 -3.90 16.07
N LYS A 151 17.68 -2.61 16.16
CA LYS A 151 19.04 -2.13 16.47
C LYS A 151 19.31 -2.12 17.98
N THR A 152 18.32 -1.79 18.79
CA THR A 152 18.49 -1.59 20.25
C THR A 152 17.84 -2.69 21.09
N GLY A 153 16.91 -3.46 20.52
CA GLY A 153 16.08 -4.44 21.23
C GLY A 153 14.99 -3.82 22.11
N SER A 154 14.80 -2.50 22.12
CA SER A 154 13.73 -1.86 22.89
C SER A 154 12.37 -2.07 22.23
N SER A 155 11.31 -2.20 23.02
CA SER A 155 9.95 -2.44 22.51
C SER A 155 8.94 -1.43 23.02
N ILE A 156 7.93 -1.17 22.19
CA ILE A 156 6.71 -0.43 22.51
C ILE A 156 5.50 -1.32 22.25
N ARG A 157 4.44 -1.15 23.03
CA ARG A 157 3.28 -2.04 23.05
C ARG A 157 1.99 -1.23 22.92
N THR A 158 1.02 -1.77 22.20
CA THR A 158 -0.33 -1.18 22.08
C THR A 158 -1.21 -1.58 23.27
N ALA A 159 -2.33 -0.87 23.46
CA ALA A 159 -3.43 -1.44 24.24
C ALA A 159 -3.93 -2.75 23.61
N ALA A 160 -4.64 -3.54 24.40
CA ALA A 160 -5.36 -4.70 23.89
C ALA A 160 -6.71 -4.26 23.32
N HIS A 161 -7.04 -4.79 22.15
CA HIS A 161 -8.24 -4.49 21.41
C HIS A 161 -9.09 -5.73 21.19
N THR A 162 -10.40 -5.55 21.06
CA THR A 162 -11.35 -6.63 20.74
C THR A 162 -11.87 -6.48 19.32
N TYR A 163 -11.54 -7.46 18.48
CA TYR A 163 -12.07 -7.59 17.12
C TYR A 163 -13.29 -8.50 17.13
N VAL A 164 -14.41 -8.04 16.58
CA VAL A 164 -15.66 -8.79 16.55
C VAL A 164 -15.95 -9.28 15.14
N PHE A 165 -16.03 -10.60 14.99
CA PHE A 165 -16.46 -11.24 13.75
C PHE A 165 -17.87 -11.81 13.91
N GLN A 166 -18.70 -11.63 12.90
CA GLN A 166 -19.95 -12.39 12.73
C GLN A 166 -19.75 -13.36 11.58
N VAL A 167 -19.84 -14.64 11.88
CA VAL A 167 -19.61 -15.72 10.92
C VAL A 167 -20.92 -16.39 10.58
N GLY A 168 -21.31 -16.29 9.31
CA GLY A 168 -22.58 -16.77 8.81
C GLY A 168 -23.78 -15.94 9.28
N ASP A 169 -24.97 -16.39 8.87
CA ASP A 169 -26.22 -15.75 9.22
C ASP A 169 -26.65 -16.14 10.64
N VAL A 170 -26.16 -15.36 11.60
CA VAL A 170 -26.44 -15.51 13.04
C VAL A 170 -26.84 -14.18 13.67
N PRO A 171 -27.72 -14.15 14.68
CA PRO A 171 -28.01 -12.92 15.41
C PRO A 171 -26.76 -12.37 16.13
N LEU A 172 -26.53 -11.05 16.04
CA LEU A 172 -25.42 -10.39 16.75
C LEU A 172 -25.63 -10.28 18.26
N GLY A 173 -26.89 -10.26 18.71
CA GLY A 173 -27.22 -10.05 20.12
C GLY A 173 -26.58 -8.79 20.70
N ASP A 174 -25.96 -8.92 21.86
CA ASP A 174 -25.26 -7.88 22.59
C ASP A 174 -23.74 -7.90 22.38
N ALA A 175 -23.27 -8.41 21.23
CA ALA A 175 -21.84 -8.61 20.95
C ALA A 175 -20.96 -7.38 21.23
N PHE A 176 -21.48 -6.16 21.02
CA PHE A 176 -20.77 -4.90 21.26
C PHE A 176 -21.09 -4.26 22.61
N CYS A 177 -22.03 -4.81 23.38
CA CYS A 177 -22.39 -4.26 24.69
C CYS A 177 -21.17 -4.28 25.61
N GLY A 178 -20.83 -3.10 26.14
CA GLY A 178 -19.68 -2.93 27.03
C GLY A 178 -18.32 -2.87 26.35
N LEU A 179 -18.21 -3.06 25.03
CA LEU A 179 -16.96 -2.80 24.32
C LEU A 179 -16.67 -1.30 24.28
N ARG A 180 -15.41 -0.94 24.52
CA ARG A 180 -14.92 0.43 24.50
C ARG A 180 -13.59 0.46 23.80
N SER A 181 -13.36 1.47 22.98
CA SER A 181 -12.05 1.71 22.37
C SER A 181 -11.01 1.90 23.45
N ALA A 182 -10.00 1.03 23.47
CA ALA A 182 -9.04 0.96 24.57
C ALA A 182 -8.09 2.17 24.61
N ASP A 183 -7.83 2.83 23.47
CA ASP A 183 -6.80 3.88 23.39
C ASP A 183 -7.02 4.92 22.28
N ALA A 184 -8.27 5.35 22.05
CA ALA A 184 -8.62 6.30 20.99
C ALA A 184 -7.86 7.64 21.07
N GLY A 185 -7.52 8.09 22.28
CA GLY A 185 -6.74 9.31 22.50
C GLY A 185 -5.30 9.18 22.01
N THR A 186 -4.61 8.07 22.34
CA THR A 186 -3.27 7.82 21.81
C THR A 186 -3.30 7.58 20.31
N ALA A 187 -4.35 6.92 19.79
CA ALA A 187 -4.53 6.71 18.37
C ALA A 187 -4.57 8.02 17.59
N ALA A 188 -5.33 9.01 18.04
CA ALA A 188 -5.37 10.32 17.41
C ALA A 188 -3.98 10.99 17.35
N VAL A 189 -3.22 10.95 18.46
CA VAL A 189 -1.88 11.54 18.53
C VAL A 189 -0.88 10.82 17.62
N VAL A 190 -0.87 9.48 17.66
CA VAL A 190 0.06 8.67 16.84
C VAL A 190 -0.26 8.85 15.36
N ASN A 191 -1.53 8.81 14.98
CA ASN A 191 -1.93 8.99 13.57
C ASN A 191 -1.57 10.39 13.06
N ALA A 192 -1.81 11.44 13.84
CA ALA A 192 -1.40 12.80 13.47
C ALA A 192 0.11 12.89 13.24
N ALA A 193 0.92 12.26 14.11
CA ALA A 193 2.37 12.23 13.96
C ALA A 193 2.84 11.44 12.72
N VAL A 194 2.19 10.30 12.42
CA VAL A 194 2.47 9.51 11.20
C VAL A 194 2.08 10.28 9.94
N HIS A 195 0.93 10.97 9.95
CA HIS A 195 0.51 11.81 8.81
C HIS A 195 1.49 12.96 8.57
N GLN A 196 1.94 13.63 9.62
CA GLN A 196 2.93 14.70 9.52
C GLN A 196 4.25 14.18 8.95
N SER A 197 4.79 13.08 9.50
CA SER A 197 6.06 12.52 9.00
C SER A 197 5.97 12.05 7.55
N THR A 198 4.82 11.53 7.14
CA THR A 198 4.56 11.17 5.75
C THR A 198 4.53 12.41 4.85
N ALA A 199 3.85 13.47 5.26
CA ALA A 199 3.79 14.72 4.51
C ALA A 199 5.18 15.35 4.34
N ASP A 200 5.98 15.37 5.41
CA ASP A 200 7.35 15.90 5.39
C ASP A 200 8.24 15.07 4.44
N ALA A 201 8.13 13.74 4.46
CA ALA A 201 8.88 12.87 3.57
C ALA A 201 8.49 13.07 2.09
N VAL A 202 7.19 13.24 1.80
CA VAL A 202 6.71 13.54 0.44
C VAL A 202 7.23 14.89 -0.04
N ALA A 203 7.18 15.93 0.81
CA ALA A 203 7.70 17.25 0.47
C ALA A 203 9.20 17.23 0.17
N ALA A 204 9.99 16.51 0.99
CA ALA A 204 11.41 16.31 0.76
C ALA A 204 11.69 15.61 -0.58
N ALA A 205 10.99 14.51 -0.87
CA ALA A 205 11.15 13.78 -2.12
C ALA A 205 10.80 14.63 -3.36
N GLN A 206 9.77 15.49 -3.26
CA GLN A 206 9.41 16.42 -4.32
C GLN A 206 10.47 17.50 -4.54
N ALA A 207 11.06 18.02 -3.46
CA ALA A 207 12.15 18.99 -3.55
C ALA A 207 13.39 18.37 -4.21
N ASP A 208 13.75 17.14 -3.84
CA ASP A 208 14.86 16.41 -4.45
C ASP A 208 14.63 16.15 -5.94
N ALA A 209 13.42 15.72 -6.32
CA ALA A 209 13.06 15.53 -7.73
C ALA A 209 13.12 16.84 -8.54
N ALA A 210 12.65 17.96 -7.97
CA ALA A 210 12.72 19.26 -8.62
C ALA A 210 14.18 19.74 -8.80
N ALA A 211 15.04 19.51 -7.80
CA ALA A 211 16.46 19.83 -7.89
C ALA A 211 17.17 19.00 -8.97
N GLN A 212 16.87 17.70 -9.06
CA GLN A 212 17.40 16.83 -10.11
C GLN A 212 16.95 17.25 -11.51
N ALA A 213 15.67 17.62 -11.68
CA ALA A 213 15.16 18.14 -12.95
C ALA A 213 15.85 19.45 -13.37
N ALA A 214 16.02 20.38 -12.43
CA ALA A 214 16.71 21.64 -12.69
C ALA A 214 18.19 21.44 -13.07
N ALA A 215 18.87 20.48 -12.41
CA ALA A 215 20.26 20.13 -12.74
C ALA A 215 20.37 19.52 -14.14
N ALA A 216 19.46 18.61 -14.51
CA ALA A 216 19.41 18.01 -15.84
C ALA A 216 19.17 19.07 -16.94
N GLU A 217 18.23 20.00 -16.72
CA GLU A 217 17.99 21.12 -17.65
C GLU A 217 19.21 22.06 -17.77
N ALA A 218 19.93 22.30 -16.67
CA ALA A 218 21.13 23.13 -16.69
C ALA A 218 22.26 22.45 -17.47
N GLU A 219 22.45 21.14 -17.29
CA GLU A 219 23.44 20.35 -18.03
C GLU A 219 23.12 20.31 -19.54
N GLU A 220 21.83 20.14 -19.91
CA GLU A 220 21.40 20.17 -21.30
C GLU A 220 21.64 21.54 -21.95
N LYS A 221 21.34 22.63 -21.24
CA LYS A 221 21.60 24.00 -21.71
C LYS A 221 23.10 24.25 -21.92
N GLU A 222 23.95 23.74 -21.04
CA GLU A 222 25.41 23.90 -21.17
C GLU A 222 25.95 23.09 -22.36
N LYS A 223 25.52 21.84 -22.54
CA LYS A 223 25.84 21.03 -23.73
C LYS A 223 25.42 21.76 -25.01
N ARG A 224 24.21 22.32 -25.05
CA ARG A 224 23.69 23.05 -26.22
C ARG A 224 24.53 24.29 -26.53
N LYS A 225 24.95 25.05 -25.51
CA LYS A 225 25.88 26.19 -25.69
C LYS A 225 27.24 25.77 -26.22
N GLN A 226 27.80 24.67 -25.72
CA GLN A 226 29.06 24.12 -26.21
C GLN A 226 28.95 23.71 -27.68
N THR A 227 27.90 22.97 -28.06
CA THR A 227 27.66 22.59 -29.47
C THR A 227 27.54 23.81 -30.39
N LEU A 228 26.85 24.87 -29.96
CA LEU A 228 26.73 26.12 -30.71
C LEU A 228 28.07 26.83 -30.88
N ARG A 229 28.90 26.87 -29.83
CA ARG A 229 30.25 27.46 -29.88
C ARG A 229 31.16 26.68 -30.85
N THR A 230 31.18 25.35 -30.79
CA THR A 230 31.98 24.52 -31.70
C THR A 230 31.59 24.76 -33.16
N LYS A 231 30.28 24.82 -33.47
CA LYS A 231 29.80 25.15 -34.82
C LYS A 231 30.18 26.55 -35.30
N GLN A 232 30.28 27.53 -34.40
CA GLN A 232 30.76 28.87 -34.78
C GLN A 232 32.27 28.91 -35.01
N THR A 233 33.05 28.03 -34.36
CA THR A 233 34.51 28.00 -34.53
C THR A 233 34.91 27.22 -35.79
N GLU A 234 34.12 26.22 -36.21
CA GLU A 234 34.28 25.52 -37.49
C GLU A 234 33.78 26.34 -38.71
N GLY A 235 32.99 27.39 -38.49
CA GLY A 235 32.45 28.26 -39.54
C GLY A 235 33.32 29.48 -39.89
N GLU A 236 34.48 29.65 -39.26
CA GLU A 236 35.39 30.78 -39.51
C GLU A 236 36.55 30.47 -40.49
N ASP A 237 36.66 29.24 -41.01
CA ASP A 237 37.71 28.85 -41.98
C ASP A 237 37.22 28.64 -43.44
N GLU A 238 35.94 28.86 -43.76
CA GLU A 238 35.46 28.71 -45.14
C GLU A 238 34.78 29.98 -45.69
N ASP A 239 35.61 30.93 -46.12
CA ASP A 239 35.28 31.75 -47.28
C ASP A 239 35.64 30.95 -48.54
N ASN A 240 34.69 30.19 -49.07
CA ASN A 240 34.33 30.19 -50.50
C ASN A 240 33.35 29.06 -50.83
N GLY A 241 32.10 29.47 -51.04
CA GLY A 241 31.36 28.99 -52.20
C GLY A 241 30.36 27.87 -51.97
N VAL A 242 29.22 28.08 -52.64
CA VAL A 242 28.31 27.07 -53.16
C VAL A 242 27.17 26.68 -52.22
N LEU A 243 26.05 27.35 -52.50
CA LEU A 243 24.69 26.82 -52.40
C LEU A 243 24.63 25.34 -52.82
N ASP A 244 23.88 24.57 -52.04
CA ASP A 244 23.11 23.38 -52.43
C ASP A 244 23.63 22.01 -51.96
N ALA A 245 22.67 21.09 -51.77
CA ALA A 245 22.72 19.74 -51.22
C ALA A 245 22.70 19.67 -49.68
N ILE A 246 21.74 19.03 -49.01
CA ILE A 246 21.34 17.63 -49.21
C ILE A 246 19.86 17.46 -48.81
N PHE A 247 19.02 17.11 -49.80
CA PHE A 247 17.93 16.16 -49.59
C PHE A 247 18.51 14.75 -49.67
N GLY A 248 18.14 13.86 -48.75
CA GLY A 248 18.52 12.44 -48.77
C GLY A 248 17.90 11.65 -47.62
N GLU A 249 16.77 11.00 -47.91
CA GLU A 249 16.06 10.00 -47.10
C GLU A 249 16.80 8.64 -47.02
N ASP A 250 16.28 7.76 -46.13
CA ASP A 250 16.41 6.28 -46.06
C ASP A 250 17.68 5.67 -45.39
N VAL A 251 17.68 4.69 -44.46
CA VAL A 251 16.71 3.74 -43.85
C VAL A 251 17.26 3.10 -42.52
N ASN A 252 16.32 2.58 -41.70
CA ASN A 252 16.30 1.74 -40.44
C ASN A 252 17.20 0.44 -40.43
N PRO A 253 17.28 -0.49 -39.42
CA PRO A 253 16.74 -0.64 -38.03
C PRO A 253 17.64 -1.32 -36.93
N ALA A 254 17.16 -1.34 -35.67
CA ALA A 254 17.40 -2.31 -34.57
C ALA A 254 18.77 -2.39 -33.81
N VAL A 255 18.70 -2.94 -32.57
CA VAL A 255 19.75 -3.24 -31.54
C VAL A 255 19.91 -2.09 -30.51
N VAL A 256 19.58 -2.20 -29.21
CA VAL A 256 19.97 -3.14 -28.12
C VAL A 256 18.83 -3.11 -27.07
N GLY A 257 18.27 -4.21 -26.57
CA GLY A 257 18.87 -5.16 -25.62
C GLY A 257 18.69 -4.67 -24.16
N GLY A 258 17.92 -5.41 -23.37
CA GLY A 258 17.41 -4.95 -22.07
C GLY A 258 18.32 -5.17 -20.85
N ILE A 259 17.86 -4.65 -19.71
CA ILE A 259 18.20 -5.13 -18.37
C ILE A 259 16.91 -5.21 -17.54
N VAL A 260 16.67 -6.42 -17.02
CA VAL A 260 15.68 -6.77 -16.00
C VAL A 260 16.28 -6.49 -14.62
N GLY A 261 15.48 -5.91 -13.72
CA GLY A 261 15.56 -6.19 -12.27
C GLY A 261 15.69 -4.98 -11.35
N GLY A 262 14.71 -4.81 -10.45
CA GLY A 262 14.83 -3.98 -9.24
C GLY A 262 13.71 -2.97 -9.07
N GLY A 263 12.57 -3.41 -8.52
CA GLY A 263 11.35 -2.62 -8.41
C GLY A 263 11.47 -1.37 -7.54
N VAL A 264 11.13 -0.23 -8.15
CA VAL A 264 10.37 0.83 -7.51
C VAL A 264 9.17 1.05 -8.43
N LEU A 265 7.97 0.73 -7.93
CA LEU A 265 6.71 1.07 -8.58
C LEU A 265 6.58 2.60 -8.59
N ILE A 266 7.17 3.24 -9.60
CA ILE A 266 6.86 4.62 -9.92
C ILE A 266 5.47 4.62 -10.54
N ILE A 267 4.51 5.22 -9.84
CA ILE A 267 3.24 5.65 -10.42
C ILE A 267 3.57 6.74 -11.44
N ALA A 268 4.00 6.33 -12.63
CA ALA A 268 4.19 7.19 -13.78
C ALA A 268 2.87 7.25 -14.54
N GLY A 269 2.07 8.25 -14.18
CA GLY A 269 0.79 8.59 -14.80
C GLY A 269 0.01 9.36 -13.76
N ILE A 270 0.03 10.70 -13.76
CA ILE A 270 -0.99 11.47 -14.50
C ILE A 270 -0.53 12.93 -14.77
N ILE A 271 0.59 13.40 -14.21
CA ILE A 271 0.93 14.84 -14.26
C ILE A 271 1.35 15.33 -15.66
N GLY A 272 2.04 14.48 -16.45
CA GLY A 272 2.53 14.87 -17.77
C GLY A 272 1.43 15.09 -18.82
N ALA A 273 0.32 14.36 -18.73
CA ALA A 273 -0.79 14.46 -19.69
C ALA A 273 -1.65 15.72 -19.47
N THR A 274 -1.85 16.14 -18.23
CA THR A 274 -2.70 17.29 -17.88
C THR A 274 -2.10 18.62 -18.35
N LEU A 275 -0.77 18.79 -18.24
CA LEU A 275 -0.06 19.98 -18.71
C LEU A 275 -0.05 20.09 -20.25
N TRP A 276 0.00 18.96 -20.97
CA TRP A 276 -0.06 18.95 -22.42
C TRP A 276 -1.46 19.33 -22.95
N CYS A 277 -2.52 18.86 -22.28
CA CYS A 277 -3.90 19.16 -22.68
C CYS A 277 -4.28 20.64 -22.48
N VAL A 278 -3.83 21.27 -21.38
CA VAL A 278 -4.09 22.70 -21.11
C VAL A 278 -3.38 23.62 -22.11
N ARG A 279 -2.21 23.22 -22.63
CA ARG A 279 -1.44 24.02 -23.60
C ARG A 279 -2.05 23.99 -25.01
N ARG A 280 -2.72 22.89 -25.39
CA ARG A 280 -3.35 22.73 -26.71
C ARG A 280 -4.69 23.49 -26.84
N LEU A 281 -5.41 23.70 -25.74
CA LEU A 281 -6.69 24.41 -25.74
C LEU A 281 -6.57 25.95 -25.81
N ARG A 282 -5.39 26.52 -25.52
CA ARG A 282 -5.15 27.97 -25.66
C ARG A 282 -4.77 28.42 -27.07
N THR A 283 -4.44 27.50 -27.98
CA THR A 283 -3.98 27.81 -29.35
C THR A 283 -5.07 27.78 -30.41
N GLN A 284 -6.33 27.56 -30.03
CA GLN A 284 -7.47 27.70 -30.95
C GLN A 284 -8.45 28.76 -30.43
N ALA A 285 -8.10 30.03 -30.64
CA ALA A 285 -9.08 31.09 -30.73
C ALA A 285 -9.06 31.60 -32.18
N ALA A 286 -10.20 31.49 -32.87
CA ALA A 286 -10.44 32.18 -34.14
C ALA A 286 -11.15 33.53 -33.85
N PRO A 287 -10.90 34.58 -34.64
CA PRO A 287 -11.42 35.92 -34.38
C PRO A 287 -12.88 36.04 -34.85
N VAL A 288 -13.70 36.77 -34.09
CA VAL A 288 -15.03 37.23 -34.53
C VAL A 288 -14.91 38.70 -34.90
N ASP A 289 -15.25 38.99 -36.15
CA ASP A 289 -15.29 40.29 -36.79
C ASP A 289 -16.31 41.22 -36.13
N THR A 290 -15.95 42.50 -36.02
CA THR A 290 -16.85 43.57 -35.58
C THR A 290 -17.24 44.42 -36.79
N THR A 291 -18.51 44.33 -37.21
CA THR A 291 -19.16 45.35 -38.04
C THR A 291 -20.52 45.69 -37.42
N GLY A 292 -20.78 46.99 -37.27
CA GLY A 292 -21.89 47.54 -36.47
C GLY A 292 -23.00 48.21 -37.29
N SER A 293 -23.77 49.05 -36.57
CA SER A 293 -24.90 49.91 -36.99
C SER A 293 -26.21 49.15 -37.29
N SER A 294 -27.39 49.54 -36.81
CA SER A 294 -27.92 50.77 -36.20
C SER A 294 -29.01 50.44 -35.18
#